data_AF-A0A1C4RBY2-F1
#
_entry.id   AF-A0A1C4RBY2-F1
#
_cell.length_a   1.000
_cell.length_b   1.000
_cell.length_c   1.000
_cell.angle_alpha   90.00
_cell.angle_beta   90.00
_cell.angle_gamma   90.00
#
_symmetry.space_group_name_H-M   'P 1'
#
loop_
_entity.id
_entity.type
_entity.pdbx_description
1 polymer ?
#
loop_
_entity_poly.entity_id
_entity_poly.type
_entity_poly.pdbx_seq_one_letter_code
_entity_poly.pdbx_strand_id
1 'polypeptide(L)'
;MTAAPGIVVIGGGPRGTGVIERIAANARELYGDLPLDLHVVDPHPAGGGRIWRPDQSPLLWMNSMAEDVTMFTDETVELAGPVVAGPALDAWAEDVRAGRITPDADPAVLAEIHGLAGADFPTRRLQGAYLRWTYERALAALPPGITVHEHRTTALAVTGPRGGRQRVRLQDRPEPLLADLVVLTVGHLDAEQEPEQKGLADFARRHALVHLPPDFTADSDLDALRPGEPVIVRGFGLAFVDLMVLLTEGRGGRYRNGEYLPSGREPVLYVGSRRGVPYHAKIGYPWTGERPPLPQHLGPEWTEELLSRTGPLDFRRDIWPAVAKELGHAHYHRLFTTRPERTALAHEVFAEKYAAADPGSPELAGLIAEAVPDPADRL
;
A
#
# COMPACT_ATOMS: atom_id res chain seq x y z
N MET A 1 37.53 23.87 -8.39
CA MET A 1 36.87 22.56 -8.53
C MET A 1 35.38 22.83 -8.41
N THR A 2 34.61 22.60 -9.47
CA THR A 2 33.15 22.65 -9.39
C THR A 2 32.69 21.52 -8.48
N ALA A 3 31.78 21.79 -7.54
CA ALA A 3 31.19 20.76 -6.70
C ALA A 3 30.54 19.69 -7.60
N ALA A 4 30.54 18.42 -7.15
CA ALA A 4 29.81 17.37 -7.85
C ALA A 4 28.32 17.75 -7.98
N PRO A 5 27.65 17.34 -9.07
CA PRO A 5 26.20 17.51 -9.17
C PRO A 5 25.49 16.83 -8.00
N GLY A 6 24.45 17.47 -7.48
CA GLY A 6 23.72 17.00 -6.31
C GLY A 6 22.26 16.67 -6.61
N ILE A 7 21.80 15.49 -6.21
CA ILE A 7 20.38 15.11 -6.21
C ILE A 7 19.92 15.00 -4.76
N VAL A 8 18.79 15.62 -4.43
CA VAL A 8 18.14 15.45 -3.12
C VAL A 8 16.83 14.68 -3.29
N VAL A 9 16.76 13.50 -2.69
CA VAL A 9 15.55 12.67 -2.59
C VAL A 9 14.90 12.93 -1.23
N ILE A 10 13.71 13.54 -1.23
CA ILE A 10 12.95 13.85 -0.01
C ILE A 10 11.89 12.77 0.19
N GLY A 11 12.11 11.90 1.17
CA GLY A 11 11.33 10.70 1.44
C GLY A 11 12.16 9.43 1.20
N GLY A 12 12.62 8.81 2.29
CA GLY A 12 13.47 7.62 2.31
C GLY A 12 12.69 6.31 2.41
N GLY A 13 11.38 6.32 2.19
CA GLY A 13 10.56 5.11 2.12
C GLY A 13 10.69 4.35 0.78
N PRO A 14 9.78 3.39 0.50
CA PRO A 14 9.87 2.51 -0.67
C PRO A 14 10.04 3.23 -2.02
N ARG A 15 9.35 4.36 -2.22
CA ARG A 15 9.48 5.17 -3.45
C ARG A 15 10.88 5.78 -3.59
N GLY A 16 11.46 6.27 -2.50
CA GLY A 16 12.83 6.79 -2.48
C GLY A 16 13.84 5.70 -2.79
N THR A 17 13.67 4.52 -2.18
CA THR A 17 14.47 3.33 -2.50
C THR A 17 14.40 2.98 -3.98
N GLY A 18 13.20 2.98 -4.58
CA GLY A 18 13.04 2.73 -6.01
C GLY A 18 13.79 3.73 -6.90
N VAL A 19 13.81 5.02 -6.53
CA VAL A 19 14.61 6.04 -7.26
C VAL A 19 16.11 5.71 -7.18
N ILE A 20 16.61 5.38 -6.00
CA ILE A 20 18.04 5.06 -5.79
C ILE A 20 18.42 3.79 -6.54
N GLU A 21 17.56 2.79 -6.51
CA GLU A 21 17.75 1.53 -7.21
C GLU A 21 17.76 1.75 -8.73
N ARG A 22 16.86 2.58 -9.29
CA ARG A 22 16.90 2.94 -10.71
C ARG A 22 18.13 3.75 -11.09
N ILE A 23 18.63 4.62 -10.20
CA ILE A 23 19.93 5.30 -10.41
C ILE A 23 21.04 4.25 -10.47
N ALA A 24 21.11 3.32 -9.52
CA ALA A 24 22.13 2.27 -9.51
C ALA A 24 22.09 1.40 -10.79
N ALA A 25 20.89 1.02 -11.24
CA ALA A 25 20.69 0.21 -12.44
C ALA A 25 21.18 0.89 -13.73
N ASN A 26 21.04 2.23 -13.82
CA ASN A 26 21.29 2.98 -15.05
C ASN A 26 22.62 3.77 -15.06
N ALA A 27 23.16 4.10 -13.89
CA ALA A 27 24.26 5.06 -13.77
C ALA A 27 25.51 4.64 -14.56
N ARG A 28 25.84 3.35 -14.60
CA ARG A 28 27.03 2.89 -15.31
C ARG A 28 26.96 3.17 -16.82
N GLU A 29 25.79 3.03 -17.44
CA GLU A 29 25.59 3.26 -18.87
C GLU A 29 25.37 4.74 -19.18
N LEU A 30 24.55 5.43 -18.38
CA LEU A 30 24.13 6.80 -18.66
C LEU A 30 25.07 7.87 -18.09
N TYR A 31 25.81 7.55 -17.03
CA TYR A 31 26.60 8.50 -16.24
C TYR A 31 28.07 8.11 -16.07
N GLY A 32 28.43 6.85 -16.37
CA GLY A 32 29.79 6.33 -16.29
C GLY A 32 30.37 6.47 -14.87
N ASP A 33 31.63 6.93 -14.80
CA ASP A 33 32.37 7.13 -13.54
C ASP A 33 32.31 8.60 -13.05
N LEU A 34 31.38 9.41 -13.57
CA LEU A 34 31.23 10.80 -13.14
C LEU A 34 30.78 10.89 -11.67
N PRO A 35 31.26 11.89 -10.92
CA PRO A 35 30.89 12.06 -9.52
C PRO A 35 29.44 12.55 -9.38
N LEU A 36 28.71 12.00 -8.40
CA LEU A 36 27.34 12.42 -8.06
C LEU A 36 27.14 12.37 -6.54
N ASP A 37 26.62 13.45 -5.96
CA ASP A 37 26.19 13.47 -4.57
C ASP A 37 24.67 13.20 -4.49
N LEU A 38 24.30 12.12 -3.80
CA LEU A 38 22.91 11.73 -3.59
C LEU A 38 22.54 11.91 -2.11
N HIS A 39 21.67 12.86 -1.83
CA HIS A 39 21.19 13.12 -0.48
C HIS A 39 19.80 12.50 -0.29
N VAL A 40 19.66 11.60 0.68
CA VAL A 40 18.36 11.02 1.08
C VAL A 40 17.93 11.69 2.37
N VAL A 41 16.78 12.36 2.36
CA VAL A 41 16.27 13.12 3.50
C VAL A 41 14.95 12.52 3.97
N ASP A 42 14.92 12.01 5.19
CA ASP A 42 13.71 11.48 5.85
C ASP A 42 13.88 11.53 7.37
N PRO A 43 12.87 11.91 8.16
CA PRO A 43 12.96 11.83 9.63
C PRO A 43 13.10 10.39 10.17
N HIS A 44 12.75 9.38 9.37
CA HIS A 44 12.81 7.97 9.72
C HIS A 44 13.93 7.24 8.94
N PRO A 45 14.36 6.05 9.40
CA PRO A 45 15.38 5.27 8.69
C PRO A 45 15.00 4.99 7.23
N ALA A 46 15.96 5.15 6.32
CA ALA A 46 15.78 4.88 4.90
C ALA A 46 15.51 3.40 4.61
N GLY A 47 14.82 3.13 3.50
CA GLY A 47 14.22 1.84 3.16
C GLY A 47 12.76 1.80 3.57
N GLY A 48 12.49 1.74 4.87
CA GLY A 48 11.15 1.64 5.43
C GLY A 48 10.42 2.99 5.56
N GLY A 49 11.13 4.08 5.83
CA GLY A 49 10.53 5.37 6.15
C GLY A 49 9.57 5.31 7.35
N ARG A 50 8.64 6.27 7.45
CA ARG A 50 7.67 6.37 8.56
C ARG A 50 6.79 5.12 8.73
N ILE A 51 6.33 4.55 7.61
CA ILE A 51 5.25 3.55 7.57
C ILE A 51 5.73 2.15 7.94
N TRP A 52 6.99 1.82 7.68
CA TRP A 52 7.55 0.48 7.88
C TRP A 52 8.67 0.46 8.92
N ARG A 53 8.62 1.41 9.86
CA ARG A 53 9.62 1.54 10.91
C ARG A 53 9.63 0.32 11.86
N PRO A 54 10.81 -0.06 12.40
CA PRO A 54 10.98 -1.29 13.18
C PRO A 54 10.34 -1.24 14.57
N ASP A 55 10.11 -0.04 15.11
CA ASP A 55 9.56 0.22 16.45
C ASP A 55 8.02 0.20 16.50
N GLN A 56 7.36 -0.27 15.45
CA GLN A 56 5.90 -0.48 15.45
C GLN A 56 5.48 -1.72 16.24
N SER A 57 4.23 -1.69 16.71
CA SER A 57 3.59 -2.84 17.36
C SER A 57 3.61 -4.08 16.45
N PRO A 58 3.93 -5.28 16.99
CA PRO A 58 3.88 -6.53 16.25
C PRO A 58 2.47 -6.92 15.78
N LEU A 59 1.45 -6.25 16.32
CA LEU A 59 0.05 -6.50 15.98
C LEU A 59 -0.39 -5.79 14.69
N LEU A 60 0.44 -4.91 14.14
CA LEU A 60 0.13 -4.17 12.92
C LEU A 60 0.69 -4.91 11.70
N TRP A 61 -0.21 -5.35 10.83
CA TRP A 61 0.12 -6.17 9.68
C TRP A 61 -0.03 -5.41 8.36
N MET A 62 0.59 -5.97 7.32
CA MET A 62 0.29 -5.61 5.94
C MET A 62 -1.09 -6.09 5.52
N ASN A 63 -1.68 -5.39 4.57
CA ASN A 63 -2.88 -5.83 3.88
C ASN A 63 -2.55 -6.52 2.55
N SER A 64 -1.36 -7.11 2.39
CA SER A 64 -0.93 -7.90 1.23
C SER A 64 -0.29 -9.19 1.72
N MET A 65 -0.46 -10.29 0.97
CA MET A 65 0.22 -11.54 1.29
C MET A 65 1.71 -11.40 0.96
N ALA A 66 2.58 -12.17 1.61
CA ALA A 66 4.01 -12.09 1.39
C ALA A 66 4.40 -12.38 -0.07
N GLU A 67 3.73 -13.32 -0.73
CA GLU A 67 3.95 -13.65 -2.15
C GLU A 67 3.55 -12.52 -3.12
N ASP A 68 2.72 -11.57 -2.69
CA ASP A 68 2.27 -10.44 -3.49
C ASP A 68 3.18 -9.20 -3.35
N VAL A 69 4.26 -9.27 -2.57
CA VAL A 69 5.10 -8.12 -2.21
C VAL A 69 6.49 -8.25 -2.83
N THR A 70 6.86 -7.31 -3.69
CA THR A 70 8.22 -7.18 -4.21
C THR A 70 8.61 -5.72 -4.46
N MET A 71 9.91 -5.42 -4.32
CA MET A 71 10.53 -4.16 -4.74
C MET A 71 11.30 -4.29 -6.06
N PHE A 72 11.36 -5.50 -6.63
CA PHE A 72 12.16 -5.80 -7.81
C PHE A 72 11.32 -5.76 -9.07
N THR A 73 12.00 -5.49 -10.17
CA THR A 73 11.39 -5.39 -11.49
C THR A 73 11.54 -6.69 -12.24
N ASP A 74 10.59 -6.97 -13.11
CA ASP A 74 10.63 -8.04 -14.11
C ASP A 74 10.17 -7.50 -15.47
N GLU A 75 10.05 -8.38 -16.47
CA GLU A 75 9.66 -8.03 -17.84
C GLU A 75 8.20 -7.54 -17.96
N THR A 76 7.41 -7.61 -16.90
CA THR A 76 6.01 -7.12 -16.90
C THR A 76 5.91 -5.63 -16.58
N VAL A 77 6.99 -5.02 -16.09
CA VAL A 77 7.02 -3.60 -15.70
C VAL A 77 7.55 -2.75 -16.84
N GLU A 78 6.75 -1.80 -17.32
CA GLU A 78 7.22 -0.79 -18.27
C GLU A 78 8.19 0.17 -17.57
N LEU A 79 9.46 0.15 -17.96
CA LEU A 79 10.51 0.96 -17.36
C LEU A 79 11.62 1.29 -18.35
N ALA A 80 12.35 2.37 -18.06
CA ALA A 80 13.60 2.69 -18.73
C ALA A 80 14.79 2.03 -18.01
N GLY A 81 15.75 1.55 -18.77
CA GLY A 81 16.93 0.85 -18.25
C GLY A 81 16.72 -0.65 -18.11
N PRO A 82 17.70 -1.36 -17.51
CA PRO A 82 17.64 -2.81 -17.39
C PRO A 82 16.64 -3.25 -16.30
N VAL A 83 16.09 -4.45 -16.50
CA VAL A 83 15.38 -5.19 -15.45
C VAL A 83 16.39 -5.64 -14.39
N VAL A 84 16.14 -5.24 -13.15
CA VAL A 84 16.90 -5.70 -11.98
C VAL A 84 15.99 -6.61 -11.15
N ALA A 85 16.13 -7.91 -11.40
CA ALA A 85 15.36 -8.94 -10.70
C ALA A 85 15.84 -9.15 -9.26
N GLY A 86 14.95 -9.69 -8.44
CA GLY A 86 15.22 -10.08 -7.06
C GLY A 86 14.01 -10.77 -6.44
N PRO A 87 14.19 -11.32 -5.22
CA PRO A 87 13.14 -12.10 -4.58
C PRO A 87 11.98 -11.21 -4.12
N ALA A 88 10.75 -11.68 -4.37
CA ALA A 88 9.58 -11.25 -3.60
C ALA A 88 9.78 -11.56 -2.11
N LEU A 89 8.96 -10.99 -1.24
CA LEU A 89 9.17 -11.04 0.21
C LEU A 89 9.20 -12.47 0.77
N ASP A 90 8.35 -13.36 0.25
CA ASP A 90 8.30 -14.78 0.63
C ASP A 90 9.56 -15.54 0.19
N ALA A 91 10.03 -15.32 -1.04
CA ALA A 91 11.27 -15.87 -1.56
C ALA A 91 12.49 -15.31 -0.82
N TRP A 92 12.44 -14.05 -0.41
CA TRP A 92 13.47 -13.43 0.42
C TRP A 92 13.52 -14.08 1.80
N ALA A 93 12.37 -14.34 2.43
CA ALA A 93 12.31 -15.06 3.69
C ALA A 93 12.87 -16.50 3.55
N GLU A 94 12.66 -17.16 2.40
CA GLU A 94 13.29 -18.44 2.10
C GLU A 94 14.82 -18.33 1.97
N ASP A 95 15.32 -17.28 1.33
CA ASP A 95 16.76 -17.00 1.27
C ASP A 95 17.37 -16.77 2.65
N VAL A 96 16.63 -16.12 3.56
CA VAL A 96 17.04 -15.94 4.97
C VAL A 96 17.06 -17.29 5.70
N ARG A 97 16.02 -18.11 5.57
CA ARG A 97 15.96 -19.47 6.17
C ARG A 97 17.11 -20.36 5.71
N ALA A 98 17.48 -20.26 4.44
CA ALA A 98 18.56 -21.04 3.85
C ALA A 98 19.96 -20.46 4.13
N GLY A 99 20.06 -19.32 4.84
CA GLY A 99 21.33 -18.66 5.14
C GLY A 99 22.01 -17.99 3.95
N ARG A 100 21.29 -17.76 2.85
CA ARG A 100 21.79 -17.03 1.67
C ARG A 100 21.78 -15.52 1.90
N ILE A 101 20.87 -15.04 2.75
CA ILE A 101 20.75 -13.64 3.17
C ILE A 101 20.79 -13.57 4.70
N THR A 102 21.49 -12.59 5.25
CA THR A 102 21.48 -12.29 6.68
C THR A 102 21.03 -10.85 6.87
N PRO A 103 19.74 -10.61 7.17
CA PRO A 103 19.24 -9.26 7.35
C PRO A 103 19.62 -8.73 8.74
N ASP A 104 19.87 -7.43 8.84
CA ASP A 104 20.01 -6.74 10.11
C ASP A 104 18.61 -6.47 10.69
N ALA A 105 18.15 -7.35 11.58
CA ALA A 105 16.83 -7.29 12.18
C ALA A 105 16.84 -7.81 13.63
N ASP A 106 15.89 -7.33 14.43
CA ASP A 106 15.69 -7.80 15.81
C ASP A 106 15.39 -9.32 15.84
N PRO A 107 15.89 -10.09 16.83
CA PRO A 107 15.60 -11.51 16.98
C PRO A 107 14.13 -11.91 16.87
N ALA A 108 13.20 -11.08 17.37
CA ALA A 108 11.78 -11.33 17.26
C ALA A 108 11.28 -11.23 15.80
N VAL A 109 11.83 -10.29 15.04
CA VAL A 109 11.52 -10.14 13.60
C VAL A 109 12.17 -11.28 12.81
N LEU A 110 13.39 -11.69 13.16
CA LEU A 110 14.02 -12.87 12.54
C LEU A 110 13.17 -14.13 12.75
N ALA A 111 12.62 -14.33 13.95
CA ALA A 111 11.73 -15.45 14.23
C ALA A 111 10.46 -15.41 13.35
N GLU A 112 9.88 -14.24 13.11
CA GLU A 112 8.76 -14.09 12.16
C GLU A 112 9.18 -14.42 10.72
N ILE A 113 10.34 -13.94 10.26
CA ILE A 113 10.87 -14.23 8.92
C ILE A 113 11.04 -15.73 8.72
N HIS A 114 11.59 -16.44 9.73
CA HIS A 114 11.73 -17.90 9.66
C HIS A 114 10.39 -18.64 9.60
N GLY A 115 9.31 -18.06 10.13
CA GLY A 115 7.96 -18.65 10.08
C GLY A 115 7.13 -18.25 8.87
N LEU A 116 7.56 -17.27 8.07
CA LEU A 116 6.73 -16.65 7.04
C LEU A 116 6.49 -17.58 5.83
N ALA A 117 5.21 -17.86 5.52
CA ALA A 117 4.78 -18.48 4.29
C ALA A 117 4.23 -17.44 3.29
N GLY A 118 4.13 -17.82 2.00
CA GLY A 118 3.68 -16.93 0.92
C GLY A 118 2.30 -16.31 1.15
N ALA A 119 1.34 -17.11 1.64
CA ALA A 119 -0.03 -16.67 1.89
C ALA A 119 -0.22 -15.89 3.22
N ASP A 120 0.83 -15.74 4.03
CA ASP A 120 0.74 -15.01 5.29
C ASP A 120 0.73 -13.50 5.07
N PHE A 121 0.09 -12.77 5.99
CA PHE A 121 0.15 -11.31 6.05
C PHE A 121 1.28 -10.90 7.00
N PRO A 122 2.43 -10.41 6.50
CA PRO A 122 3.58 -10.07 7.34
C PRO A 122 3.28 -8.88 8.24
N THR A 123 3.97 -8.80 9.37
CA THR A 123 3.96 -7.60 10.21
C THR A 123 4.62 -6.43 9.49
N ARG A 124 4.23 -5.19 9.84
CA ARG A 124 4.87 -3.98 9.28
C ARG A 124 6.36 -3.90 9.58
N ARG A 125 6.80 -4.43 10.73
CA ARG A 125 8.22 -4.48 11.13
C ARG A 125 9.02 -5.49 10.30
N LEU A 126 8.43 -6.64 9.96
CA LEU A 126 9.05 -7.60 9.04
C LEU A 126 9.22 -6.97 7.66
N GLN A 127 8.18 -6.32 7.14
CA GLN A 127 8.27 -5.59 5.88
C GLN A 127 9.35 -4.50 5.92
N GLY A 128 9.49 -3.81 7.05
CA GLY A 128 10.56 -2.87 7.31
C GLY A 128 11.95 -3.46 7.10
N ALA A 129 12.19 -4.69 7.60
CA ALA A 129 13.46 -5.39 7.43
C ALA A 129 13.73 -5.73 5.94
N TYR A 130 12.72 -6.19 5.20
CA TYR A 130 12.84 -6.43 3.76
C TYR A 130 13.18 -5.14 3.00
N LEU A 131 12.46 -4.04 3.28
CA LEU A 131 12.69 -2.75 2.63
C LEU A 131 14.07 -2.14 2.96
N ARG A 132 14.55 -2.33 4.20
CA ARG A 132 15.90 -1.93 4.59
C ARG A 132 16.94 -2.71 3.81
N TRP A 133 16.78 -4.04 3.70
CA TRP A 133 17.67 -4.88 2.92
C TRP A 133 17.67 -4.50 1.42
N THR A 134 16.51 -4.22 0.83
CA THR A 134 16.41 -3.74 -0.56
C THR A 134 17.15 -2.41 -0.73
N TYR A 135 16.99 -1.48 0.21
CA TYR A 135 17.67 -0.19 0.19
C TYR A 135 19.20 -0.36 0.23
N GLU A 136 19.71 -1.17 1.14
CA GLU A 136 21.15 -1.44 1.25
C GLU A 136 21.71 -2.13 0.00
N ARG A 137 20.94 -3.05 -0.60
CA ARG A 137 21.28 -3.67 -1.88
C ARG A 137 21.37 -2.62 -3.01
N ALA A 138 20.44 -1.67 -3.06
CA ALA A 138 20.47 -0.59 -4.04
C ALA A 138 21.69 0.31 -3.86
N LEU A 139 22.05 0.65 -2.62
CA LEU A 139 23.26 1.42 -2.32
C LEU A 139 24.53 0.67 -2.73
N ALA A 140 24.63 -0.62 -2.44
CA ALA A 140 25.78 -1.45 -2.78
C ALA A 140 25.98 -1.61 -4.30
N ALA A 141 24.94 -1.40 -5.10
CA ALA A 141 24.98 -1.45 -6.55
C ALA A 141 25.40 -0.12 -7.21
N LEU A 142 25.51 0.97 -6.45
CA LEU A 142 25.91 2.27 -7.00
C LEU A 142 27.39 2.24 -7.48
N PRO A 143 27.71 2.86 -8.63
CA PRO A 143 29.09 3.04 -9.06
C PRO A 143 29.93 3.83 -8.04
N PRO A 144 31.26 3.64 -7.97
CA PRO A 144 32.13 4.32 -7.01
C PRO A 144 32.13 5.86 -7.08
N GLY A 145 31.71 6.43 -8.22
CA GLY A 145 31.56 7.88 -8.39
C GLY A 145 30.35 8.46 -7.64
N ILE A 146 29.39 7.65 -7.22
CA ILE A 146 28.17 8.12 -6.54
C ILE A 146 28.35 8.00 -5.03
N THR A 147 28.26 9.13 -4.33
CA THR A 147 28.31 9.18 -2.87
C THR A 147 26.91 9.42 -2.32
N VAL A 148 26.49 8.61 -1.34
CA VAL A 148 25.18 8.75 -0.69
C VAL A 148 25.33 9.36 0.70
N HIS A 149 24.46 10.31 1.00
CA HIS A 149 24.37 10.98 2.28
C HIS A 149 22.95 10.85 2.83
N GLU A 150 22.79 10.09 3.91
CA GLU A 150 21.53 10.00 4.63
C GLU A 150 21.41 11.15 5.64
N HIS A 151 20.29 11.87 5.60
CA HIS A 151 19.95 12.93 6.54
C HIS A 151 18.68 12.52 7.29
N ARG A 152 18.84 12.06 8.53
CA ARG A 152 17.71 11.65 9.38
C ARG A 152 17.02 12.86 10.01
N THR A 153 16.35 13.65 9.18
CA THR A 153 15.80 14.97 9.51
C THR A 153 14.66 15.33 8.55
N THR A 154 13.91 16.39 8.88
CA THR A 154 12.81 16.88 8.07
C THR A 154 13.27 17.93 7.07
N ALA A 155 12.90 17.77 5.79
CA ALA A 155 12.99 18.84 4.81
C ALA A 155 11.85 19.85 5.04
N LEU A 156 12.20 21.11 5.30
CA LEU A 156 11.25 22.17 5.66
C LEU A 156 10.81 23.01 4.46
N ALA A 157 11.64 23.15 3.44
CA ALA A 157 11.32 23.92 2.24
C ALA A 157 12.24 23.58 1.08
N VAL A 158 11.71 23.65 -0.14
CA VAL A 158 12.46 23.66 -1.39
C VAL A 158 12.30 25.03 -2.03
N THR A 159 13.40 25.71 -2.32
CA THR A 159 13.39 27.03 -2.98
C THR A 159 14.31 27.05 -4.20
N GLY A 160 14.14 28.04 -5.08
CA GLY A 160 14.87 28.15 -6.34
C GLY A 160 14.04 27.70 -7.56
N PRO A 161 14.51 28.00 -8.79
CA PRO A 161 13.80 27.66 -10.02
C PRO A 161 13.91 26.16 -10.32
N ARG A 162 12.85 25.56 -10.87
CA ARG A 162 12.83 24.13 -11.26
C ARG A 162 13.91 23.75 -12.29
N GLY A 163 14.26 24.68 -13.18
CA GLY A 163 15.29 24.48 -14.21
C GLY A 163 16.69 24.92 -13.82
N GLY A 164 16.93 25.19 -12.54
CA GLY A 164 18.24 25.60 -12.03
C GLY A 164 18.50 25.03 -10.65
N ARG A 165 19.58 25.49 -10.02
CA ARG A 165 19.98 24.97 -8.71
C ARG A 165 18.95 25.31 -7.64
N GLN A 166 18.46 24.30 -6.96
CA GLN A 166 17.49 24.38 -5.88
C GLN A 166 18.19 24.32 -4.51
N ARG A 167 17.49 24.80 -3.48
CA ARG A 167 17.95 24.80 -2.09
C ARG A 167 16.93 24.07 -1.23
N VAL A 168 17.37 23.00 -0.56
CA VAL A 168 16.55 22.22 0.38
C VAL A 168 16.94 22.59 1.80
N ARG A 169 16.05 23.26 2.51
CA ARG A 169 16.26 23.63 3.92
C ARG A 169 15.88 22.44 4.81
N LEU A 170 16.80 22.03 5.66
CA LEU A 170 16.57 20.97 6.65
C LEU A 170 16.29 21.56 8.03
N GLN A 171 15.67 20.79 8.91
CA GLN A 171 15.27 21.25 10.24
C GLN A 171 16.44 21.39 11.22
N ASP A 172 17.44 20.52 11.09
CA ASP A 172 18.54 20.32 12.03
C ASP A 172 19.80 21.15 11.70
N ARG A 173 19.76 21.95 10.63
CA ARG A 173 20.90 22.77 10.21
C ARG A 173 20.47 24.08 9.52
N PRO A 174 21.26 25.15 9.65
CA PRO A 174 20.93 26.44 9.04
C PRO A 174 21.22 26.49 7.54
N GLU A 175 22.31 25.89 7.06
CA GLU A 175 22.65 25.89 5.64
C GLU A 175 21.79 24.87 4.87
N PRO A 176 21.14 25.27 3.76
CA PRO A 176 20.40 24.35 2.93
C PRO A 176 21.33 23.46 2.11
N LEU A 177 20.87 22.26 1.78
CA LEU A 177 21.49 21.44 0.73
C LEU A 177 21.30 22.14 -0.61
N LEU A 178 22.34 22.15 -1.44
CA LEU A 178 22.25 22.61 -2.82
C LEU A 178 22.01 21.41 -3.72
N ALA A 179 20.98 21.48 -4.54
CA ALA A 179 20.56 20.38 -5.39
C ALA A 179 20.42 20.87 -6.84
N ASP A 180 20.97 20.13 -7.78
CA ASP A 180 20.70 20.32 -9.20
C ASP A 180 19.36 19.67 -9.59
N LEU A 181 18.91 18.68 -8.81
CA LEU A 181 17.57 18.10 -8.91
C LEU A 181 17.03 17.73 -7.52
N VAL A 182 15.75 18.05 -7.28
CA VAL A 182 15.02 17.57 -6.10
C VAL A 182 13.92 16.59 -6.53
N VAL A 183 13.91 15.41 -5.93
CA VAL A 183 12.90 14.36 -6.15
C VAL A 183 12.05 14.22 -4.90
N LEU A 184 10.74 14.40 -5.03
CA LEU A 184 9.79 14.28 -3.91
C LEU A 184 9.18 12.88 -3.89
N THR A 185 9.55 12.09 -2.89
CA THR A 185 9.09 10.71 -2.64
C THR A 185 8.38 10.58 -1.29
N VAL A 186 7.78 11.68 -0.82
CA VAL A 186 7.21 11.88 0.53
C VAL A 186 6.02 10.98 0.90
N GLY A 187 5.50 10.18 -0.04
CA GLY A 187 4.42 9.24 0.23
C GLY A 187 3.13 9.93 0.70
N HIS A 188 2.54 9.42 1.77
CA HIS A 188 1.36 10.01 2.41
C HIS A 188 1.80 10.99 3.50
N LEU A 189 1.36 12.23 3.36
CA LEU A 189 1.63 13.31 4.31
C LEU A 189 0.50 13.42 5.35
N ASP A 190 0.80 14.09 6.46
CA ASP A 190 -0.22 14.45 7.44
C ASP A 190 -1.33 15.28 6.79
N ALA A 191 -2.57 14.99 7.15
CA ALA A 191 -3.72 15.72 6.64
C ALA A 191 -3.83 17.09 7.34
N GLU A 192 -4.06 18.14 6.56
CA GLU A 192 -4.49 19.42 7.15
C GLU A 192 -5.84 19.24 7.86
N GLN A 193 -5.99 19.89 9.01
CA GLN A 193 -7.22 19.82 9.77
C GLN A 193 -8.32 20.63 9.08
N GLU A 194 -9.25 19.92 8.45
CA GLU A 194 -10.50 20.49 7.92
C GLU A 194 -11.26 21.26 9.02
N PRO A 195 -12.06 22.30 8.66
CA PRO A 195 -12.82 23.09 9.63
C PRO A 195 -13.69 22.26 10.58
N GLU A 196 -14.25 21.15 10.09
CA GLU A 196 -15.01 20.20 10.90
C GLU A 196 -14.16 19.57 12.02
N GLN A 197 -12.94 19.11 11.69
CA GLN A 197 -12.03 18.50 12.67
C GLN A 197 -11.58 19.52 13.71
N LYS A 198 -11.29 20.76 13.27
CA LYS A 198 -11.00 21.86 14.19
C LYS A 198 -12.19 22.13 15.13
N GLY A 199 -13.41 22.10 14.61
CA GLY A 199 -14.62 22.25 15.41
C GLY A 199 -14.77 21.15 16.47
N LEU A 200 -14.46 19.89 16.13
CA LEU A 200 -14.46 18.76 17.06
C LEU A 200 -13.37 18.89 18.12
N ALA A 201 -12.15 19.26 17.74
CA ALA A 201 -11.05 19.52 18.66
C ALA A 201 -11.38 20.64 19.65
N ASP A 202 -11.95 21.75 19.15
CA ASP A 202 -12.37 22.87 19.98
C ASP A 202 -13.54 22.50 20.91
N PHE A 203 -14.49 21.70 20.43
CA PHE A 203 -15.57 21.16 21.26
C PHE A 203 -15.01 20.29 22.38
N ALA A 204 -14.16 19.33 22.06
CA ALA A 204 -13.56 18.43 23.05
C ALA A 204 -12.80 19.21 24.12
N ARG A 205 -11.98 20.19 23.71
CA ARG A 205 -11.25 21.08 24.62
C ARG A 205 -12.18 21.89 25.54
N ARG A 206 -13.28 22.47 25.02
CA ARG A 206 -14.26 23.21 25.83
C ARG A 206 -14.98 22.33 26.85
N HIS A 207 -15.12 21.04 26.57
CA HIS A 207 -15.85 20.09 27.40
C HIS A 207 -14.94 19.12 28.18
N ALA A 208 -13.61 19.36 28.17
CA ALA A 208 -12.61 18.48 28.79
C ALA A 208 -12.71 17.01 28.34
N LEU A 209 -13.01 16.79 27.05
CA LEU A 209 -13.06 15.49 26.39
C LEU A 209 -11.76 15.23 25.61
N VAL A 210 -11.52 13.96 25.28
CA VAL A 210 -10.45 13.55 24.38
C VAL A 210 -10.95 13.60 22.93
N HIS A 211 -10.15 14.18 22.03
CA HIS A 211 -10.33 14.08 20.60
C HIS A 211 -9.01 13.68 19.95
N LEU A 212 -9.01 12.52 19.30
CA LEU A 212 -7.91 12.07 18.45
C LEU A 212 -8.22 12.51 17.02
N PRO A 213 -7.43 13.41 16.41
CA PRO A 213 -7.62 13.80 15.02
C PRO A 213 -7.24 12.65 14.07
N PRO A 214 -7.59 12.73 12.77
CA PRO A 214 -7.07 11.81 11.78
C PRO A 214 -5.54 11.80 11.78
N ASP A 215 -4.96 10.62 11.99
CA ASP A 215 -3.52 10.39 12.05
C ASP A 215 -3.22 8.93 11.66
N PHE A 216 -1.94 8.60 11.48
CA PHE A 216 -1.51 7.21 11.39
C PHE A 216 -1.75 6.54 12.74
N THR A 217 -2.55 5.48 12.75
CA THR A 217 -2.95 4.79 14.00
C THR A 217 -1.74 4.34 14.84
N ALA A 218 -0.65 3.97 14.19
CA ALA A 218 0.59 3.55 14.85
C ALA A 218 1.31 4.69 15.59
N ASP A 219 0.96 5.95 15.30
CA ASP A 219 1.60 7.17 15.83
C ASP A 219 0.67 7.88 16.83
N SER A 220 -0.61 7.50 16.88
CA SER A 220 -1.61 8.10 17.76
C SER A 220 -1.35 7.74 19.23
N ASP A 221 -1.46 8.72 20.12
CA ASP A 221 -1.47 8.50 21.56
C ASP A 221 -2.81 7.91 22.01
N LEU A 222 -2.86 6.57 22.02
CA LEU A 222 -4.06 5.83 22.42
C LEU A 222 -4.23 5.73 23.93
N ASP A 223 -3.22 6.07 24.74
CA ASP A 223 -3.30 6.01 26.21
C ASP A 223 -4.29 7.04 26.78
N ALA A 224 -4.59 8.07 26.01
CA ALA A 224 -5.65 9.03 26.31
C ALA A 224 -7.04 8.38 26.46
N LEU A 225 -7.29 7.23 25.81
CA LEU A 225 -8.57 6.51 25.87
C LEU A 225 -8.60 5.56 27.07
N ARG A 226 -9.45 5.81 28.07
CA ARG A 226 -9.41 5.06 29.34
C ARG A 226 -10.19 3.74 29.29
N PRO A 227 -9.85 2.77 30.16
CA PRO A 227 -10.63 1.55 30.31
C PRO A 227 -12.12 1.83 30.58
N GLY A 228 -13.00 1.15 29.86
CA GLY A 228 -14.46 1.28 29.99
C GLY A 228 -15.06 2.60 29.48
N GLU A 229 -14.25 3.54 28.99
CA GLU A 229 -14.73 4.82 28.48
C GLU A 229 -15.49 4.66 27.16
N PRO A 230 -16.64 5.32 26.96
CA PRO A 230 -17.34 5.33 25.68
C PRO A 230 -16.58 6.18 24.65
N VAL A 231 -16.15 5.57 23.54
CA VAL A 231 -15.39 6.22 22.48
C VAL A 231 -16.18 6.12 21.17
N ILE A 232 -16.49 7.27 20.56
CA ILE A 232 -17.09 7.32 19.23
C ILE A 232 -15.97 7.26 18.20
N VAL A 233 -16.01 6.26 17.31
CA VAL A 233 -15.04 6.11 16.24
C VAL A 233 -15.70 6.42 14.89
N ARG A 234 -15.22 7.47 14.22
CA ARG A 234 -15.73 7.87 12.90
C ARG A 234 -14.95 7.16 11.80
N GLY A 235 -15.47 6.04 11.34
CA GLY A 235 -14.93 5.27 10.23
C GLY A 235 -14.64 3.83 10.62
N PHE A 236 -15.04 2.90 9.76
CA PHE A 236 -14.84 1.47 9.95
C PHE A 236 -14.02 0.89 8.79
N GLY A 237 -12.91 1.57 8.45
CA GLY A 237 -11.98 1.16 7.38
C GLY A 237 -10.76 0.39 7.90
N LEU A 238 -9.74 0.21 7.06
CA LEU A 238 -8.51 -0.50 7.44
C LEU A 238 -7.83 0.10 8.68
N ALA A 239 -7.76 1.44 8.79
CA ALA A 239 -7.19 2.11 9.96
C ALA A 239 -7.95 1.83 11.28
N PHE A 240 -9.27 1.53 11.20
CA PHE A 240 -10.03 1.10 12.37
C PHE A 240 -9.59 -0.27 12.87
N VAL A 241 -9.21 -1.18 11.97
CA VAL A 241 -8.73 -2.52 12.37
C VAL A 241 -7.45 -2.38 13.18
N ASP A 242 -6.51 -1.54 12.75
CA ASP A 242 -5.30 -1.21 13.53
C ASP A 242 -5.69 -0.66 14.91
N LEU A 243 -6.63 0.30 14.96
CA LEU A 243 -7.05 0.95 16.20
C LEU A 243 -7.66 -0.06 17.16
N MET A 244 -8.57 -0.89 16.64
CA MET A 244 -9.24 -1.94 17.39
C MET A 244 -8.20 -2.90 17.98
N VAL A 245 -7.28 -3.42 17.17
CA VAL A 245 -6.27 -4.39 17.63
C VAL A 245 -5.35 -3.77 18.69
N LEU A 246 -4.92 -2.51 18.53
CA LEU A 246 -4.10 -1.82 19.53
C LEU A 246 -4.86 -1.55 20.84
N LEU A 247 -6.16 -1.21 20.76
CA LEU A 247 -7.00 -0.98 21.93
C LEU A 247 -7.53 -2.26 22.59
N THR A 248 -7.34 -3.42 21.95
CA THR A 248 -7.82 -4.72 22.44
C THR A 248 -6.64 -5.63 22.81
N GLU A 249 -6.05 -6.33 21.85
CA GLU A 249 -4.89 -7.21 22.05
C GLU A 249 -3.67 -6.42 22.53
N GLY A 250 -3.47 -5.21 22.01
CA GLY A 250 -2.43 -4.29 22.49
C GLY A 250 -2.62 -3.89 23.97
N ARG A 251 -3.85 -4.03 24.49
CA ARG A 251 -4.19 -3.87 25.90
C ARG A 251 -4.32 -5.19 26.65
N GLY A 252 -3.84 -6.30 26.09
CA GLY A 252 -3.74 -7.61 26.76
C GLY A 252 -5.01 -8.45 26.67
N GLY A 253 -6.00 -8.03 25.88
CA GLY A 253 -7.07 -8.92 25.45
C GLY A 253 -6.52 -10.06 24.59
N ARG A 254 -7.29 -11.13 24.43
CA ARG A 254 -6.85 -12.31 23.68
C ARG A 254 -8.02 -13.05 23.07
N TYR A 255 -7.79 -13.72 21.95
CA TYR A 255 -8.77 -14.63 21.37
C TYR A 255 -8.62 -16.05 21.92
N ARG A 256 -9.74 -16.71 22.21
CA ARG A 256 -9.80 -18.14 22.53
C ARG A 256 -10.95 -18.76 21.75
N ASN A 257 -10.65 -19.73 20.89
CA ASN A 257 -11.65 -20.43 20.06
C ASN A 257 -12.54 -19.47 19.23
N GLY A 258 -11.97 -18.38 18.70
CA GLY A 258 -12.71 -17.38 17.92
C GLY A 258 -13.48 -16.35 18.76
N GLU A 259 -13.52 -16.49 20.08
CA GLU A 259 -14.13 -15.51 20.98
C GLU A 259 -13.07 -14.57 21.56
N TYR A 260 -13.37 -13.28 21.57
CA TYR A 260 -12.51 -12.28 22.20
C TYR A 260 -12.74 -12.24 23.71
N LEU A 261 -11.64 -12.34 24.47
CA LEU A 261 -11.62 -12.23 25.92
C LEU A 261 -10.98 -10.88 26.31
N PRO A 262 -11.76 -9.92 26.83
CA PRO A 262 -11.23 -8.63 27.23
C PRO A 262 -10.32 -8.76 28.46
N SER A 263 -9.32 -7.89 28.52
CA SER A 263 -8.45 -7.73 29.70
C SER A 263 -9.05 -6.82 30.78
N GLY A 264 -10.04 -6.01 30.42
CA GLY A 264 -10.61 -4.95 31.25
C GLY A 264 -9.88 -3.61 31.11
N ARG A 265 -8.88 -3.50 30.22
CA ARG A 265 -8.15 -2.25 29.90
C ARG A 265 -8.67 -1.57 28.63
N GLU A 266 -9.57 -2.21 27.91
CA GLU A 266 -10.16 -1.72 26.66
C GLU A 266 -11.18 -0.59 26.92
N PRO A 267 -11.30 0.40 26.03
CA PRO A 267 -12.46 1.30 26.00
C PRO A 267 -13.68 0.59 25.36
N VAL A 268 -14.85 1.23 25.42
CA VAL A 268 -16.07 0.79 24.71
C VAL A 268 -16.19 1.56 23.40
N LEU A 269 -15.96 0.89 22.27
CA LEU A 269 -15.97 1.51 20.93
C LEU A 269 -17.37 1.53 20.31
N TYR A 270 -17.87 2.73 20.00
CA TYR A 270 -19.07 2.98 19.20
C TYR A 270 -18.65 3.36 17.78
N VAL A 271 -18.66 2.38 16.88
CA VAL A 271 -18.02 2.50 15.56
C VAL A 271 -19.04 2.88 14.49
N GLY A 272 -18.81 4.01 13.83
CA GLY A 272 -19.61 4.47 12.69
C GLY A 272 -19.04 3.99 11.36
N SER A 273 -19.89 3.48 10.47
CA SER A 273 -19.58 3.22 9.06
C SER A 273 -20.50 4.04 8.16
N ARG A 274 -19.94 4.71 7.15
CA ARG A 274 -20.75 5.41 6.13
C ARG A 274 -21.66 4.45 5.35
N ARG A 275 -21.24 3.18 5.20
CA ARG A 275 -22.00 2.14 4.49
C ARG A 275 -22.92 1.35 5.43
N GLY A 276 -22.85 1.56 6.75
CA GLY A 276 -23.60 0.78 7.74
C GLY A 276 -23.11 -0.66 7.94
N VAL A 277 -22.11 -1.12 7.17
CA VAL A 277 -21.53 -2.47 7.26
C VAL A 277 -19.99 -2.40 7.34
N PRO A 278 -19.33 -3.40 7.97
CA PRO A 278 -17.87 -3.52 7.96
C PRO A 278 -17.34 -3.94 6.58
N TYR A 279 -16.03 -3.75 6.36
CA TYR A 279 -15.36 -4.39 5.21
C TYR A 279 -15.35 -5.91 5.40
N HIS A 280 -15.41 -6.65 4.29
CA HIS A 280 -15.23 -8.10 4.32
C HIS A 280 -13.80 -8.46 4.70
N ALA A 281 -13.64 -9.54 5.45
CA ALA A 281 -12.33 -10.14 5.70
C ALA A 281 -11.71 -10.60 4.38
N LYS A 282 -10.38 -10.60 4.31
CA LYS A 282 -9.67 -11.25 3.20
C LYS A 282 -9.95 -12.75 3.24
N ILE A 283 -10.06 -13.34 2.05
CA ILE A 283 -10.26 -14.79 1.91
C ILE A 283 -9.01 -15.52 2.40
N GLY A 284 -9.21 -16.53 3.25
CA GLY A 284 -8.14 -17.38 3.77
C GLY A 284 -7.94 -18.68 2.98
N TYR A 285 -8.50 -18.76 1.78
CA TYR A 285 -8.37 -19.92 0.89
C TYR A 285 -7.68 -19.53 -0.41
N PRO A 286 -6.84 -20.40 -0.99
CA PRO A 286 -6.20 -20.15 -2.26
C PRO A 286 -7.22 -20.17 -3.40
N TRP A 287 -6.88 -19.51 -4.51
CA TRP A 287 -7.65 -19.64 -5.74
C TRP A 287 -7.59 -21.09 -6.25
N THR A 288 -8.73 -21.66 -6.61
CA THR A 288 -8.83 -23.02 -7.18
C THR A 288 -9.48 -23.00 -8.55
N GLY A 289 -9.05 -23.86 -9.48
CA GLY A 289 -9.61 -23.89 -10.84
C GLY A 289 -9.08 -22.75 -11.74
N GLU A 290 -9.64 -22.68 -12.94
CA GLU A 290 -9.21 -21.73 -13.97
C GLU A 290 -9.48 -20.28 -13.56
N ARG A 291 -8.50 -19.40 -13.80
CA ARG A 291 -8.69 -17.96 -13.63
C ARG A 291 -9.41 -17.41 -14.85
N PRO A 292 -10.37 -16.48 -14.69
CA PRO A 292 -11.00 -15.85 -15.84
C PRO A 292 -9.93 -15.19 -16.72
N PRO A 293 -10.07 -15.24 -18.06
CA PRO A 293 -9.19 -14.52 -18.95
C PRO A 293 -9.49 -13.03 -18.83
N LEU A 294 -8.74 -12.28 -18.02
CA LEU A 294 -8.91 -10.85 -17.80
C LEU A 294 -7.73 -10.06 -18.42
N PRO A 295 -7.92 -8.79 -18.83
CA PRO A 295 -9.20 -8.06 -18.89
C PRO A 295 -10.02 -8.38 -20.16
N GLN A 296 -11.35 -8.22 -20.12
CA GLN A 296 -12.26 -8.42 -21.29
C GLN A 296 -13.04 -7.16 -21.71
N HIS A 297 -13.42 -6.33 -20.75
CA HIS A 297 -14.34 -5.21 -20.88
C HIS A 297 -13.72 -3.90 -20.37
N LEU A 298 -12.65 -3.99 -19.59
CA LEU A 298 -11.88 -2.89 -19.04
C LEU A 298 -10.38 -3.02 -19.40
N GLY A 299 -10.09 -3.35 -20.66
CA GLY A 299 -8.74 -3.59 -21.18
C GLY A 299 -8.06 -2.37 -21.81
N PRO A 300 -6.85 -2.53 -22.37
CA PRO A 300 -6.11 -1.46 -23.06
C PRO A 300 -6.89 -0.83 -24.21
N GLU A 301 -7.49 -1.64 -25.10
CA GLU A 301 -8.26 -1.14 -26.25
C GLU A 301 -9.44 -0.26 -25.80
N TRP A 302 -10.19 -0.69 -24.79
CA TRP A 302 -11.26 0.11 -24.19
C TRP A 302 -10.73 1.41 -23.57
N THR A 303 -9.57 1.35 -22.92
CA THR A 303 -8.93 2.51 -22.29
C THR A 303 -8.50 3.53 -23.35
N GLU A 304 -7.90 3.08 -24.45
CA GLU A 304 -7.53 3.92 -25.59
C GLU A 304 -8.76 4.57 -26.23
N GLU A 305 -9.84 3.81 -26.44
CA GLU A 305 -11.10 4.35 -26.94
C GLU A 305 -11.66 5.42 -26.01
N LEU A 306 -11.69 5.17 -24.70
CA LEU A 306 -12.16 6.12 -23.71
C LEU A 306 -11.33 7.41 -23.71
N LEU A 307 -10.00 7.30 -23.77
CA LEU A 307 -9.07 8.42 -23.79
C LEU A 307 -9.10 9.21 -25.11
N SER A 308 -9.56 8.60 -26.20
CA SER A 308 -9.74 9.29 -27.49
C SER A 308 -10.94 10.25 -27.50
N ARG A 309 -11.87 10.12 -26.53
CA ARG A 309 -13.05 10.97 -26.44
C ARG A 309 -12.68 12.39 -26.01
N THR A 310 -13.40 13.37 -26.56
CA THR A 310 -13.22 14.77 -26.19
C THR A 310 -14.16 15.15 -25.05
N GLY A 311 -13.66 15.95 -24.10
CA GLY A 311 -14.43 16.45 -22.96
C GLY A 311 -14.19 15.69 -21.65
N PRO A 312 -14.82 16.13 -20.55
CA PRO A 312 -14.65 15.52 -19.24
C PRO A 312 -15.30 14.13 -19.19
N LEU A 313 -14.57 13.17 -18.60
CA LEU A 313 -15.10 11.85 -18.28
C LEU A 313 -15.92 11.91 -17.00
N ASP A 314 -17.07 11.23 -17.00
CA ASP A 314 -17.88 10.97 -15.81
C ASP A 314 -17.68 9.52 -15.37
N PHE A 315 -17.26 9.31 -14.12
CA PHE A 315 -16.98 7.97 -13.61
C PHE A 315 -18.20 7.04 -13.68
N ARG A 316 -19.40 7.52 -13.33
CA ARG A 316 -20.60 6.67 -13.24
C ARG A 316 -21.16 6.32 -14.61
N ARG A 317 -21.08 7.26 -15.55
CA ARG A 317 -21.59 7.09 -16.91
C ARG A 317 -20.58 6.35 -17.81
N ASP A 318 -19.31 6.75 -17.76
CA ASP A 318 -18.34 6.35 -18.78
C ASP A 318 -17.45 5.16 -18.35
N ILE A 319 -17.22 4.98 -17.03
CA ILE A 319 -16.25 3.99 -16.51
C ILE A 319 -16.95 2.86 -15.74
N TRP A 320 -17.82 3.22 -14.81
CA TRP A 320 -18.51 2.26 -13.92
C TRP A 320 -19.22 1.12 -14.66
N PRO A 321 -19.89 1.34 -15.81
CA PRO A 321 -20.54 0.23 -16.52
C PRO A 321 -19.54 -0.82 -17.01
N ALA A 322 -18.36 -0.41 -17.49
CA ALA A 322 -17.29 -1.33 -17.91
C ALA A 322 -16.69 -2.06 -16.69
N VAL A 323 -16.47 -1.35 -15.58
CA VAL A 323 -16.02 -1.96 -14.31
C VAL A 323 -17.02 -3.03 -13.84
N ALA A 324 -18.31 -2.72 -13.82
CA ALA A 324 -19.35 -3.67 -13.42
C ALA A 324 -19.40 -4.88 -14.37
N LYS A 325 -19.22 -4.67 -15.67
CA LYS A 325 -19.20 -5.75 -16.67
C LYS A 325 -17.95 -6.65 -16.52
N GLU A 326 -16.78 -6.07 -16.25
CA GLU A 326 -15.55 -6.83 -15.97
C GLU A 326 -15.68 -7.67 -14.70
N LEU A 327 -16.17 -7.08 -13.61
CA LEU A 327 -16.39 -7.78 -12.35
C LEU A 327 -17.45 -8.87 -12.48
N GLY A 328 -18.51 -8.61 -13.24
CA GLY A 328 -19.52 -9.60 -13.56
C GLY A 328 -18.95 -10.75 -14.39
N HIS A 329 -18.12 -10.48 -15.41
CA HIS A 329 -17.43 -11.53 -16.16
C HIS A 329 -16.60 -12.43 -15.24
N ALA A 330 -15.79 -11.84 -14.35
CA ALA A 330 -14.99 -12.61 -13.39
C ALA A 330 -15.86 -13.44 -12.43
N HIS A 331 -16.95 -12.86 -11.91
CA HIS A 331 -17.91 -13.52 -11.02
C HIS A 331 -18.61 -14.70 -11.70
N TYR A 332 -19.18 -14.49 -12.89
CA TYR A 332 -19.89 -15.54 -13.59
C TYR A 332 -18.95 -16.61 -14.13
N HIS A 333 -17.76 -16.26 -14.64
CA HIS A 333 -16.75 -17.27 -14.99
C HIS A 333 -16.47 -18.19 -13.80
N ARG A 334 -16.29 -17.63 -12.60
CA ARG A 334 -16.09 -18.41 -11.37
C ARG A 334 -17.30 -19.29 -11.06
N LEU A 335 -18.50 -18.76 -11.13
CA LEU A 335 -19.74 -19.49 -10.84
C LEU A 335 -19.89 -20.69 -11.79
N PHE A 336 -19.76 -20.48 -13.10
CA PHE A 336 -19.93 -21.52 -14.12
C PHE A 336 -18.85 -22.61 -14.05
N THR A 337 -17.60 -22.23 -13.80
CA THR A 337 -16.48 -23.19 -13.77
C THR A 337 -16.40 -23.99 -12.47
N THR A 338 -16.86 -23.43 -11.35
CA THR A 338 -16.72 -24.09 -10.03
C THR A 338 -18.02 -24.59 -9.43
N ARG A 339 -19.16 -24.10 -9.92
CA ARG A 339 -20.51 -24.43 -9.43
C ARG A 339 -21.50 -24.58 -10.61
N PRO A 340 -21.21 -25.41 -11.64
CA PRO A 340 -22.09 -25.59 -12.78
C PRO A 340 -23.48 -26.09 -12.37
N GLU A 341 -23.62 -26.75 -11.22
CA GLU A 341 -24.91 -27.16 -10.65
C GLU A 341 -25.82 -25.99 -10.25
N ARG A 342 -25.27 -24.77 -10.16
CA ARG A 342 -26.00 -23.52 -9.82
C ARG A 342 -26.35 -22.69 -11.05
N THR A 343 -26.04 -23.16 -12.25
CA THR A 343 -26.29 -22.45 -13.52
C THR A 343 -27.24 -23.25 -14.41
N ALA A 344 -28.00 -22.56 -15.26
CA ALA A 344 -29.00 -23.17 -16.15
C ALA A 344 -28.57 -23.22 -17.63
N LEU A 345 -27.51 -22.49 -18.00
CA LEU A 345 -26.93 -22.49 -19.34
C LEU A 345 -25.54 -23.17 -19.34
N ALA A 346 -25.08 -23.53 -20.54
CA ALA A 346 -23.68 -23.88 -20.76
C ALA A 346 -22.79 -22.62 -20.64
N HIS A 347 -21.57 -22.79 -20.12
CA HIS A 347 -20.64 -21.68 -19.86
C HIS A 347 -20.31 -20.90 -21.13
N GLU A 348 -20.02 -21.60 -22.22
CA GLU A 348 -19.62 -21.02 -23.50
C GLU A 348 -20.74 -20.15 -24.08
N VAL A 349 -21.97 -20.66 -24.01
CA VAL A 349 -23.18 -19.95 -24.47
C VAL A 349 -23.42 -18.69 -23.64
N PHE A 350 -23.26 -18.78 -22.31
CA PHE A 350 -23.42 -17.63 -21.44
C PHE A 350 -22.32 -16.59 -21.69
N ALA A 351 -21.06 -17.00 -21.76
CA ALA A 351 -19.92 -16.10 -21.93
C ALA A 351 -20.00 -15.31 -23.24
N GLU A 352 -20.36 -15.96 -24.36
CA GLU A 352 -20.56 -15.30 -25.66
C GLU A 352 -21.66 -14.24 -25.59
N LYS A 353 -22.83 -14.60 -25.04
CA LYS A 353 -23.95 -13.67 -24.89
C LYS A 353 -23.65 -12.53 -23.92
N TYR A 354 -22.93 -12.81 -22.83
CA TYR A 354 -22.54 -11.81 -21.84
C TYR A 354 -21.58 -10.77 -22.44
N ALA A 355 -20.61 -11.23 -23.24
CA ALA A 355 -19.68 -10.35 -23.93
C ALA A 355 -20.39 -9.41 -24.91
N ALA A 356 -21.38 -9.92 -25.67
CA ALA A 356 -22.12 -9.16 -26.67
C ALA A 356 -23.14 -8.15 -26.08
N ALA A 357 -23.69 -8.40 -24.89
CA ALA A 357 -24.73 -7.56 -24.31
C ALA A 357 -24.17 -6.27 -23.68
N ASP A 358 -24.83 -5.13 -23.88
CA ASP A 358 -24.37 -3.85 -23.34
C ASP A 358 -24.42 -3.82 -21.80
N PRO A 359 -23.44 -3.19 -21.11
CA PRO A 359 -23.48 -3.03 -19.66
C PRO A 359 -24.78 -2.37 -19.17
N GLY A 360 -25.44 -2.98 -18.18
CA GLY A 360 -26.67 -2.45 -17.57
C GLY A 360 -27.93 -2.53 -18.45
N SER A 361 -27.84 -3.18 -19.62
CA SER A 361 -28.98 -3.37 -20.53
C SER A 361 -30.02 -4.36 -19.98
N PRO A 362 -31.31 -4.21 -20.33
CA PRO A 362 -32.35 -5.20 -20.05
C PRO A 362 -32.01 -6.60 -20.59
N GLU A 363 -31.35 -6.66 -21.74
CA GLU A 363 -30.88 -7.89 -22.39
C GLU A 363 -29.87 -8.63 -21.50
N LEU A 364 -28.88 -7.91 -20.96
CA LEU A 364 -27.91 -8.47 -20.02
C LEU A 364 -28.59 -8.96 -18.73
N ALA A 365 -29.52 -8.17 -18.19
CA ALA A 365 -30.26 -8.57 -16.99
C ALA A 365 -31.12 -9.83 -17.22
N GLY A 366 -31.76 -9.94 -18.38
CA GLY A 366 -32.52 -11.12 -18.79
C GLY A 366 -31.64 -12.36 -18.93
N LEU A 367 -30.47 -12.21 -19.59
CA LEU A 367 -29.48 -13.28 -19.72
C LEU A 367 -29.02 -13.81 -18.36
N ILE A 368 -28.67 -12.91 -17.43
CA ILE A 368 -28.23 -13.28 -16.07
C ILE A 368 -29.36 -14.03 -15.34
N ALA A 369 -30.60 -13.53 -15.42
CA ALA A 369 -31.73 -14.14 -14.74
C ALA A 369 -32.07 -15.54 -15.29
N GLU A 370 -31.95 -15.74 -16.61
CA GLU A 370 -32.10 -17.04 -17.27
C GLU A 370 -31.00 -18.01 -16.83
N ALA A 371 -29.75 -17.55 -16.83
CA ALA A 371 -28.58 -18.41 -16.67
C ALA A 371 -28.23 -18.73 -15.20
N VAL A 372 -28.60 -17.86 -14.27
CA VAL A 372 -28.33 -17.98 -12.83
C VAL A 372 -29.67 -17.91 -12.07
N PRO A 373 -30.34 -19.06 -11.82
CA PRO A 373 -31.69 -19.08 -11.27
C PRO A 373 -31.82 -18.48 -9.86
N ASP A 374 -30.82 -18.68 -9.01
CA ASP A 374 -30.80 -18.15 -7.64
C ASP A 374 -30.35 -16.67 -7.66
N PRO A 375 -31.19 -15.72 -7.21
CA PRO A 375 -30.80 -14.31 -7.11
C PRO A 375 -29.58 -14.07 -6.19
N ALA A 376 -29.30 -14.96 -5.23
CA ALA A 376 -28.14 -14.83 -4.34
C ALA A 376 -26.81 -15.08 -5.05
N ASP A 377 -26.82 -15.70 -6.24
CA ASP A 377 -25.64 -15.95 -7.07
C ASP A 377 -25.44 -14.90 -8.16
N ARG A 378 -26.29 -13.87 -8.22
CA ARG A 378 -26.20 -12.77 -9.18
C ARG A 378 -25.41 -11.62 -8.57
N LEU A 379 -24.62 -10.93 -9.40
CA LEU A 379 -23.87 -9.73 -9.00
C LEU A 379 -24.76 -8.49 -8.93
#